data_AF-A0ABD3FHW5-F1
#
_entry.id   AF-A0ABD3FHW5-F1
#
_cell.length_a   1.000
_cell.length_b   1.000
_cell.length_c   1.000
_cell.angle_alpha   90.00
_cell.angle_beta   90.00
_cell.angle_gamma   90.00
#
_symmetry.space_group_name_H-M   'P 1'
#
loop_
_entity.id
_entity.type
_entity.pdbx_description
1 polymer ?
#
loop_
_entity_poly.entity_id
_entity_poly.type
_entity_poly.pdbx_seq_one_letter_code
_entity_poly.pdbx_strand_id
1 'polypeptide(L)'
;MTKEHHPQNMRRTMIKSTVGQVRRTTYDLPDARNPSHIYGYEVPRDPENAGQVIGKWVHATPSPAAKSGRSFVETNRQAIINGYISAGDTRKFANENPDIVVKSAAKCKGGFVPTNDMTYGIKSKASEDIWGLVQARYTSFSNDNADYPDLSTMKSKGVRPGLITF
;
A
#
# COMPACT_ATOMS: atom_id res chain seq x y z
N MET A 1 -42.37 -30.25 -29.07
CA MET A 1 -41.03 -29.73 -29.40
C MET A 1 -41.18 -28.32 -29.97
N THR A 2 -41.27 -27.33 -29.10
CA THR A 2 -41.35 -25.91 -29.49
C THR A 2 -39.94 -25.42 -29.81
N LYS A 3 -39.72 -24.99 -31.06
CA LYS A 3 -38.44 -24.43 -31.50
C LYS A 3 -38.28 -23.05 -30.88
N GLU A 4 -37.41 -22.94 -29.88
CA GLU A 4 -36.92 -21.69 -29.29
C GLU A 4 -36.34 -20.81 -30.41
N HIS A 5 -37.13 -19.85 -30.88
CA HIS A 5 -36.75 -18.94 -31.94
C HIS A 5 -35.74 -17.93 -31.39
N HIS A 6 -34.46 -18.27 -31.43
CA HIS A 6 -33.39 -17.36 -31.06
C HIS A 6 -33.41 -16.17 -32.04
N PRO A 7 -33.60 -14.92 -31.57
CA PRO A 7 -33.48 -13.77 -32.44
C PRO A 7 -32.03 -13.70 -32.92
N GLN A 8 -31.85 -13.85 -34.23
CA GLN A 8 -30.53 -13.81 -34.84
C GLN A 8 -29.88 -12.46 -34.54
N ASN A 9 -28.68 -12.51 -33.97
CA ASN A 9 -27.80 -11.38 -33.66
C ASN A 9 -27.78 -10.38 -34.85
N MET A 10 -28.53 -9.29 -34.73
CA MET A 10 -28.71 -8.34 -35.81
C MET A 10 -27.37 -7.67 -36.14
N ARG A 11 -27.01 -7.66 -37.43
CA ARG A 11 -25.74 -7.05 -37.88
C ARG A 11 -25.68 -5.57 -37.47
N ARG A 12 -24.67 -5.21 -36.67
CA ARG A 12 -24.46 -3.85 -36.11
C ARG A 12 -24.50 -2.73 -37.15
N THR A 13 -24.11 -3.03 -38.39
CA THR A 13 -24.07 -2.07 -39.50
C THR A 13 -25.45 -1.76 -40.10
N MET A 14 -26.47 -2.55 -39.80
CA MET A 14 -27.84 -2.40 -40.34
C MET A 14 -28.82 -1.76 -39.34
N ILE A 15 -28.36 -1.36 -38.15
CA ILE A 15 -29.22 -0.77 -37.11
C ILE A 15 -29.22 0.74 -37.26
N LYS A 16 -30.40 1.30 -37.58
CA LYS A 16 -30.60 2.75 -37.66
C LYS A 16 -30.47 3.38 -36.27
N SER A 17 -29.77 4.51 -36.18
CA SER A 17 -29.79 5.33 -34.96
C SER A 17 -31.16 5.98 -34.80
N THR A 18 -31.68 5.97 -33.57
CA THR A 18 -32.91 6.70 -33.20
C THR A 18 -32.49 7.87 -32.33
N VAL A 19 -32.94 9.09 -32.66
CA VAL A 19 -32.60 10.30 -31.90
C VAL A 19 -33.37 10.28 -30.58
N GLY A 20 -32.70 10.63 -29.47
CA GLY A 20 -33.32 10.71 -28.14
C GLY A 20 -33.40 9.38 -27.38
N GLN A 21 -32.88 8.28 -27.94
CA GLN A 21 -32.78 6.99 -27.25
C GLN A 21 -31.35 6.46 -27.28
N VAL A 22 -30.97 5.68 -26.26
CA VAL A 22 -29.69 4.97 -26.23
C VAL A 22 -29.67 3.94 -27.37
N ARG A 23 -28.47 3.70 -27.92
CA ARG A 23 -28.27 2.69 -28.98
C ARG A 23 -28.78 1.33 -28.49
N ARG A 24 -29.62 0.70 -29.30
CA ARG A 24 -30.10 -0.67 -29.03
C ARG A 24 -28.92 -1.64 -29.00
N THR A 25 -28.91 -2.49 -27.99
CA THR A 25 -27.88 -3.50 -27.79
C THR A 25 -28.06 -4.60 -28.84
N THR A 26 -26.94 -5.07 -29.39
CA THR A 26 -26.91 -6.20 -30.35
C THR A 26 -26.63 -7.53 -29.67
N TYR A 27 -26.38 -7.52 -28.37
CA TYR A 27 -26.02 -8.68 -27.58
C TYR A 27 -27.24 -9.25 -26.87
N ASP A 28 -27.27 -10.57 -26.69
CA ASP A 28 -28.25 -11.26 -25.86
C ASP A 28 -27.97 -10.94 -24.39
N LEU A 29 -28.60 -9.89 -23.90
CA LEU A 29 -28.48 -9.49 -22.51
C LEU A 29 -29.35 -10.40 -21.61
N PRO A 30 -28.87 -10.70 -20.39
CA PRO A 30 -29.62 -11.54 -19.45
C PRO A 30 -30.97 -10.96 -19.03
N ASP A 31 -31.18 -9.65 -19.19
CA ASP A 31 -32.47 -8.97 -18.98
C ASP A 31 -33.60 -9.51 -19.87
N ALA A 32 -33.27 -10.02 -21.06
CA ALA A 32 -34.26 -10.67 -21.94
C ALA A 32 -34.76 -12.03 -21.41
N ARG A 33 -33.97 -12.69 -20.55
CA ARG A 33 -34.32 -14.01 -19.96
C ARG A 33 -34.86 -13.87 -18.54
N ASN A 34 -34.29 -12.95 -17.76
CA ASN A 34 -34.65 -12.68 -16.38
C ASN A 34 -34.91 -11.18 -16.21
N PRO A 35 -36.18 -10.74 -16.19
CA PRO A 35 -36.54 -9.32 -16.02
C PRO A 35 -36.10 -8.70 -14.69
N SER A 36 -35.66 -9.53 -13.73
CA SER A 36 -35.14 -9.10 -12.42
C SER A 36 -33.62 -9.19 -12.33
N HIS A 37 -32.91 -9.31 -13.46
CA HIS A 37 -31.46 -9.37 -13.45
C HIS A 37 -30.86 -8.04 -12.99
N ILE A 38 -30.18 -8.06 -11.84
CA ILE A 38 -29.46 -6.91 -11.32
C ILE A 38 -28.07 -6.91 -11.96
N TYR A 39 -27.76 -5.86 -12.71
CA TYR A 39 -26.43 -5.65 -13.25
C TYR A 39 -25.48 -5.09 -12.18
N GLY A 40 -24.25 -5.59 -12.18
CA GLY A 40 -23.21 -5.19 -11.24
C GLY A 40 -22.80 -6.33 -10.33
N TYR A 41 -21.79 -6.06 -9.49
CA TYR A 41 -21.42 -6.99 -8.43
C TYR A 41 -22.30 -6.73 -7.22
N GLU A 42 -22.93 -7.78 -6.70
CA GLU A 42 -23.58 -7.71 -5.39
C GLU A 42 -22.51 -7.41 -4.34
N VAL A 43 -22.73 -6.36 -3.56
CA VAL A 43 -21.92 -6.09 -2.37
C VAL A 43 -22.61 -6.79 -1.21
N PRO A 44 -22.17 -8.01 -0.81
CA PRO A 44 -22.76 -8.68 0.34
C PRO A 44 -22.54 -7.80 1.56
N ARG A 45 -23.62 -7.52 2.31
CA ARG A 45 -23.49 -6.89 3.62
C ARG A 45 -22.86 -7.88 4.57
N ASP A 46 -21.92 -7.40 5.37
CA ASP A 46 -21.33 -8.21 6.43
C ASP A 46 -22.45 -8.73 7.35
N PRO A 47 -22.41 -10.00 7.76
CA PRO A 47 -23.41 -10.57 8.65
C PRO A 47 -23.33 -9.97 10.06
N GLU A 48 -22.24 -9.28 10.40
CA GLU A 48 -22.02 -8.65 11.69
C GLU A 48 -22.54 -7.21 11.70
N ASN A 49 -23.40 -6.90 12.67
CA ASN A 49 -23.86 -5.53 12.89
C ASN A 49 -22.83 -4.71 13.68
N ALA A 50 -22.79 -3.39 13.49
CA ALA A 50 -21.86 -2.49 14.18
C ALA A 50 -21.84 -2.68 15.71
N GLY A 51 -22.99 -2.96 16.33
CA GLY A 51 -23.08 -3.25 17.77
C GLY A 51 -22.37 -4.55 18.19
N GLN A 52 -22.34 -5.58 17.34
CA GLN A 52 -21.63 -6.82 17.62
C GLN A 52 -20.12 -6.68 17.45
N VAL A 53 -19.68 -5.87 16.49
CA VAL A 53 -18.26 -5.55 16.27
C VAL A 53 -17.69 -4.76 17.46
N ILE A 54 -18.46 -3.84 18.03
CA ILE A 54 -18.03 -3.06 19.21
C ILE A 54 -17.99 -3.93 20.48
N GLY A 55 -18.97 -4.83 20.65
CA GLY A 55 -19.07 -5.68 21.84
C GLY A 55 -18.12 -6.88 21.85
N LYS A 56 -17.62 -7.31 20.70
CA LYS A 56 -16.69 -8.43 20.57
C LYS A 56 -15.35 -7.93 20.08
N TRP A 57 -14.44 -7.68 21.01
CA TRP A 57 -13.02 -7.54 20.70
C TRP A 57 -12.46 -8.92 20.33
N VAL A 58 -12.71 -9.35 19.09
CA VAL A 58 -12.16 -10.60 18.55
C VAL A 58 -10.71 -10.36 18.17
N HIS A 59 -9.81 -11.15 18.76
CA HIS A 59 -8.42 -11.15 18.35
C HIS A 59 -8.32 -11.57 16.88
N ALA A 60 -7.60 -10.80 16.07
CA ALA A 60 -7.41 -11.11 14.67
C ALA A 60 -6.84 -12.53 14.52
N THR A 61 -7.58 -13.42 13.87
CA THR A 61 -7.04 -14.71 13.44
C THR A 61 -6.00 -14.41 12.36
N PRO A 62 -4.72 -14.73 12.58
CA PRO A 62 -3.70 -14.48 11.58
C PRO A 62 -4.07 -15.22 10.30
N SER A 63 -3.93 -14.53 9.16
CA SER A 63 -4.19 -15.15 7.87
C SER A 63 -3.28 -16.37 7.68
N PRO A 64 -3.76 -17.42 6.99
CA PRO A 64 -2.91 -18.56 6.68
C PRO A 64 -1.65 -18.07 5.97
N ALA A 65 -0.50 -18.51 6.47
CA ALA A 65 0.79 -18.08 5.94
C ALA A 65 0.80 -18.25 4.42
N ALA A 66 1.22 -17.19 3.72
CA ALA A 66 1.36 -17.21 2.28
C ALA A 66 2.16 -18.46 1.87
N LYS A 67 1.52 -19.38 1.15
CA LYS A 67 2.21 -20.55 0.60
C LYS A 67 3.29 -20.01 -0.32
N SER A 68 4.55 -20.30 0.00
CA SER A 68 5.66 -19.89 -0.85
C SER A 68 5.43 -20.50 -2.23
N GLY A 69 5.58 -19.68 -3.27
CA GLY A 69 5.48 -20.14 -4.64
C GLY A 69 6.55 -21.20 -4.93
N ARG A 70 6.35 -21.93 -6.02
CA ARG A 70 7.30 -22.93 -6.52
C ARG A 70 8.72 -22.37 -6.58
N SER A 71 9.69 -23.14 -6.09
CA SER A 71 11.10 -22.75 -6.12
C SER A 71 11.80 -23.25 -7.38
N PHE A 72 12.05 -22.36 -8.34
CA PHE A 72 12.76 -22.69 -9.59
C PHE A 72 14.22 -23.09 -9.35
N VAL A 73 14.88 -22.43 -8.40
CA VAL A 73 16.30 -22.68 -8.10
C VAL A 73 16.51 -24.10 -7.57
N GLU A 74 15.67 -24.54 -6.64
CA GLU A 74 15.78 -25.90 -6.08
C GLU A 74 15.36 -26.96 -7.09
N THR A 75 14.28 -26.70 -7.84
CA THR A 75 13.87 -27.57 -8.96
C THR A 75 15.05 -27.80 -9.91
N ASN A 76 15.77 -26.74 -10.27
CA ASN A 76 16.92 -26.85 -11.18
C ASN A 76 18.10 -27.58 -10.54
N ARG A 77 18.37 -27.39 -9.25
CA ARG A 77 19.41 -28.16 -8.54
C ARG A 77 19.09 -29.66 -8.55
N GLN A 78 17.86 -30.03 -8.23
CA GLN A 78 17.42 -31.42 -8.25
C GLN A 78 17.45 -32.01 -9.66
N ALA A 79 17.09 -31.23 -10.68
CA ALA A 79 17.21 -31.65 -12.08
C ALA A 79 18.67 -32.01 -12.43
N ILE A 80 19.63 -31.19 -12.01
CA ILE A 80 21.07 -31.43 -12.23
C ILE A 80 21.53 -32.68 -11.47
N ILE A 81 21.10 -32.87 -10.21
CA ILE A 81 21.43 -34.07 -9.41
C ILE A 81 20.89 -35.34 -10.11
N ASN A 82 19.71 -35.25 -10.71
CA ASN A 82 19.08 -36.36 -11.44
C ASN A 82 19.65 -36.55 -12.87
N GLY A 83 20.68 -35.80 -13.27
CA GLY A 83 21.36 -35.97 -14.55
C GLY A 83 20.68 -35.30 -15.75
N TYR A 84 19.71 -34.42 -15.53
CA TYR A 84 19.09 -33.62 -16.59
C TYR A 84 19.97 -32.42 -16.95
N ILE A 85 20.86 -32.60 -17.93
CA ILE A 85 21.85 -31.59 -18.35
C ILE A 85 21.26 -30.61 -19.39
N SER A 86 20.27 -31.05 -20.17
CA SER A 86 19.64 -30.23 -21.23
C SER A 86 18.53 -29.34 -20.70
N ALA A 87 18.41 -28.13 -21.27
CA ALA A 87 17.35 -27.17 -20.92
C ALA A 87 15.92 -27.70 -21.19
N GLY A 88 15.77 -28.60 -22.16
CA GLY A 88 14.48 -29.24 -22.43
C GLY A 88 14.08 -30.22 -21.33
N ASP A 89 15.06 -30.92 -20.76
CA ASP A 89 14.79 -31.94 -19.76
C ASP A 89 14.65 -31.36 -18.35
N THR A 90 15.34 -30.27 -18.03
CA THR A 90 15.06 -29.51 -16.80
C THR A 90 13.63 -28.96 -16.79
N ARG A 91 13.10 -28.56 -17.96
CA ARG A 91 11.70 -28.15 -18.10
C ARG A 91 10.72 -29.31 -17.93
N LYS A 92 11.04 -30.51 -18.44
CA LYS A 92 10.22 -31.72 -18.21
C LYS A 92 10.20 -32.09 -16.72
N PHE A 93 11.38 -32.14 -16.10
CA PHE A 93 11.52 -32.41 -14.67
C PHE A 93 10.75 -31.39 -13.82
N ALA A 94 10.76 -30.12 -14.23
CA ALA A 94 9.97 -29.10 -13.59
C ALA A 94 8.46 -29.37 -13.72
N ASN A 95 7.97 -29.73 -14.88
CA ASN A 95 6.54 -30.02 -15.05
C ASN A 95 6.09 -31.28 -14.28
N GLU A 96 6.96 -32.29 -14.18
CA GLU A 96 6.72 -33.53 -13.44
C GLU A 96 6.73 -33.31 -11.92
N ASN A 97 7.53 -32.35 -11.43
CA ASN A 97 7.66 -32.05 -9.99
C ASN A 97 7.25 -30.60 -9.67
N PRO A 98 5.94 -30.28 -9.66
CA PRO A 98 5.46 -28.93 -9.35
C PRO A 98 5.57 -28.56 -7.86
N ASP A 99 5.68 -29.55 -6.97
CA ASP A 99 5.56 -29.38 -5.51
C ASP A 99 6.87 -29.01 -4.80
N ILE A 100 7.95 -28.76 -5.54
CA ILE A 100 9.24 -28.37 -4.97
C ILE A 100 9.16 -26.91 -4.50
N VAL A 101 8.79 -26.75 -3.22
CA VAL A 101 8.70 -25.47 -2.52
C VAL A 101 9.74 -25.44 -1.42
N VAL A 102 10.75 -24.58 -1.58
CA VAL A 102 11.71 -24.27 -0.52
C VAL A 102 11.25 -23.02 0.20
N LYS A 103 11.11 -23.11 1.53
CA LYS A 103 10.96 -21.92 2.37
C LYS A 103 12.21 -21.07 2.18
N SER A 104 12.06 -19.86 1.66
CA SER A 104 13.17 -18.92 1.59
C SER A 104 13.78 -18.79 2.98
N ALA A 105 15.12 -18.86 3.06
CA ALA A 105 15.80 -18.65 4.32
C ALA A 105 15.32 -17.31 4.88
N ALA A 106 14.68 -17.34 6.05
CA ALA A 106 14.28 -16.12 6.72
C ALA A 106 15.54 -15.27 6.83
N LYS A 107 15.52 -14.07 6.26
CA LYS A 107 16.57 -13.09 6.53
C LYS A 107 16.35 -12.67 7.98
N CYS A 108 16.82 -13.49 8.92
CA CYS A 108 16.94 -13.14 10.31
C CYS A 108 18.00 -12.05 10.36
N LYS A 109 17.59 -10.80 10.14
CA LYS A 109 18.21 -9.68 10.87
C LYS A 109 18.06 -10.13 12.32
N GLY A 110 19.16 -10.54 12.96
CA GLY A 110 19.13 -10.96 14.36
C GLY A 110 18.33 -9.91 15.13
N GLY A 111 17.16 -10.29 15.61
CA GLY A 111 16.30 -9.39 16.36
C GLY A 111 17.13 -8.92 17.54
N PHE A 112 17.26 -7.61 17.70
CA PHE A 112 17.87 -7.07 18.91
C PHE A 112 17.02 -7.56 20.09
N VAL A 113 17.58 -8.40 20.95
CA VAL A 113 16.92 -8.88 22.18
C VAL A 113 17.31 -7.89 23.28
N PRO A 114 16.38 -7.07 23.77
CA PRO A 114 16.68 -6.15 24.85
C PRO A 114 16.86 -6.93 26.16
N THR A 115 18.07 -6.91 26.71
CA THR A 115 18.37 -7.38 28.06
C THR A 115 17.70 -6.47 29.10
N ASN A 116 17.26 -7.02 30.23
CA ASN A 116 16.53 -6.32 31.31
C ASN A 116 17.22 -5.05 31.85
N ASP A 117 18.52 -4.86 31.59
CA ASP A 117 19.28 -3.68 32.01
C ASP A 117 19.29 -2.54 30.99
N MET A 118 18.62 -2.68 29.83
CA MET A 118 18.58 -1.62 28.84
C MET A 118 17.41 -0.66 29.11
N THR A 119 17.72 0.57 29.51
CA THR A 119 16.73 1.65 29.58
C THR A 119 16.36 2.07 28.15
N TYR A 120 15.08 1.90 27.79
CA TYR A 120 14.56 2.41 26.53
C TYR A 120 14.39 3.93 26.56
N GLY A 121 14.62 4.57 25.42
CA GLY A 121 14.43 6.00 25.23
C GLY A 121 15.73 6.75 24.91
N ILE A 122 15.59 7.85 24.19
CA ILE A 122 16.68 8.80 23.98
C ILE A 122 16.70 9.69 25.22
N LYS A 123 17.84 9.77 25.92
CA LYS A 123 17.99 10.73 27.03
C LYS A 123 17.66 12.12 26.49
N SER A 124 16.67 12.79 27.07
CA SER A 124 16.31 14.14 26.70
C SER A 124 17.54 15.03 26.82
N LYS A 125 18.05 15.53 25.68
CA LYS A 125 19.03 16.61 25.71
C LYS A 125 18.32 17.86 26.23
N ALA A 126 19.01 18.65 27.06
CA ALA A 126 18.51 19.96 27.45
C ALA A 126 18.13 20.74 26.18
N SER A 127 16.93 21.33 26.16
CA SER A 127 16.46 22.13 25.04
C SER A 127 17.48 23.21 24.72
N GLU A 128 17.81 23.37 23.44
CA GLU A 128 18.66 24.47 22.98
C GLU A 128 18.02 25.81 23.37
N ASP A 129 18.85 26.81 23.70
CA ASP A 129 18.34 28.14 24.06
C ASP A 129 17.52 28.72 22.90
N ILE A 130 16.26 29.08 23.19
CA ILE A 130 15.30 29.58 22.20
C ILE A 130 15.90 30.78 21.46
N TRP A 131 16.66 31.62 22.15
CA TRP A 131 17.32 32.77 21.55
C TRP A 131 18.42 32.38 20.56
N GLY A 132 19.17 31.31 20.82
CA GLY A 132 20.16 30.77 19.90
C GLY A 132 19.54 30.23 18.61
N LEU A 133 18.33 29.66 18.72
CA LEU A 133 17.56 29.14 17.59
C LEU A 133 16.96 30.26 16.74
N VAL A 134 16.36 31.28 17.36
CA VAL A 134 15.80 32.48 16.67
C VAL A 134 16.90 33.26 15.95
N GLN A 135 18.10 33.35 16.54
CA GLN A 135 19.24 34.05 15.95
C GLN A 135 20.04 33.19 14.96
N ALA A 136 19.55 31.99 14.61
CA ALA A 136 20.18 31.06 13.67
C ALA A 136 21.66 30.74 13.96
N ARG A 137 22.09 30.86 15.23
CA ARG A 137 23.51 30.73 15.64
C ARG A 137 24.12 29.36 15.38
N TYR A 138 23.27 28.34 15.29
CA TYR A 138 23.69 26.94 15.08
C TYR A 138 23.58 26.52 13.61
N THR A 139 23.28 27.46 12.71
CA THR A 139 23.24 27.19 11.27
C THR A 139 24.59 27.53 10.63
N SER A 140 24.98 26.77 9.62
CA SER A 140 26.23 26.98 8.87
C SER A 140 26.10 28.03 7.76
N PHE A 141 25.02 28.81 7.75
CA PHE A 141 24.80 29.86 6.77
C PHE A 141 25.60 31.11 7.18
N SER A 142 26.37 31.69 6.24
CA SER A 142 27.00 32.99 6.48
C SER A 142 25.91 34.03 6.62
N ASN A 143 25.83 34.69 7.77
CA ASN A 143 24.90 35.77 7.98
C ASN A 143 25.49 37.06 7.38
N ASP A 144 25.67 37.07 6.06
CA ASP A 144 26.08 38.25 5.31
C ASP A 144 24.87 39.18 5.20
N ASN A 145 24.43 39.74 6.33
CA ASN A 145 23.48 40.85 6.38
C ASN A 145 24.19 42.12 5.89
N ALA A 146 24.52 42.18 4.61
CA ALA A 146 25.10 43.36 3.96
C ALA A 146 24.05 44.46 3.70
N ASP A 147 22.75 44.11 3.74
CA ASP A 147 21.66 45.01 3.36
C ASP A 147 21.13 45.89 4.51
N TYR A 148 21.60 45.69 5.75
CA TYR A 148 21.17 46.48 6.90
C TYR A 148 22.37 47.10 7.64
N PRO A 149 22.31 48.40 7.99
CA PRO A 149 23.40 49.05 8.72
C PRO A 149 23.57 48.43 10.12
N ASP A 150 24.83 48.19 10.51
CA ASP A 150 25.16 47.70 11.85
C ASP A 150 24.83 48.76 12.91
N LEU A 151 23.78 48.47 13.70
CA LEU A 151 23.32 49.33 14.78
C LEU A 151 24.03 49.04 16.11
N SER A 152 25.02 48.12 16.15
CA SER A 152 25.74 47.73 17.37
C SER A 152 26.41 48.90 18.09
N THR A 153 26.81 49.92 17.34
CA THR A 153 27.46 51.14 17.86
C THR A 153 26.47 52.28 18.15
N MET A 154 25.19 52.09 17.85
CA MET A 154 24.17 53.12 18.01
C MET A 154 23.81 53.28 19.49
N LYS A 155 24.37 54.31 20.14
CA LYS A 155 23.99 54.69 21.50
C LYS A 155 22.57 55.28 21.49
N SER A 156 21.58 54.48 21.85
CA SER A 156 20.21 54.96 22.10
C SER A 156 20.23 55.94 23.27
N LYS A 157 20.04 57.24 22.98
CA LYS A 157 19.86 58.27 24.01
C LYS A 157 18.48 58.09 24.66
N GLY A 158 18.48 57.45 25.83
CA GLY A 158 17.56 57.72 26.93
C GLY A 158 16.13 57.17 26.83
N VAL A 159 15.80 56.24 27.73
CA VAL A 159 14.45 56.17 28.32
C VAL A 159 14.63 56.20 29.84
N ARG A 160 13.87 57.09 30.49
CA ARG A 160 13.93 57.41 31.92
C ARG A 160 13.45 56.22 32.77
N PRO A 161 13.98 56.03 34.00
CA PRO A 161 13.55 54.95 34.86
C PRO A 161 12.14 55.24 35.39
N GLY A 162 11.23 54.30 35.16
CA GLY A 162 9.90 54.29 35.75
C GLY A 162 8.80 54.36 34.70
N LEU A 163 8.26 53.19 34.33
CA LEU A 163 6.83 52.94 34.16
C LEU A 163 6.59 51.46 33.83
N ILE A 164 6.21 50.73 34.90
CA ILE A 164 5.21 49.64 34.97
C ILE A 164 5.49 48.33 34.22
N THR A 165 5.78 47.31 35.02
CA THR A 165 5.53 45.89 34.74
C THR A 165 4.03 45.56 34.88
N PHE A 166 3.45 44.92 33.86
CA PHE A 166 2.44 43.87 33.97
C PHE A 166 2.59 42.93 32.78
#